data_AF-A0A9P0JXF7-F1
#
_entry.id   AF-A0A9P0JXF7-F1
#
_cell.length_a   1.000
_cell.length_b   1.000
_cell.length_c   1.000
_cell.angle_alpha   90.00
_cell.angle_beta   90.00
_cell.angle_gamma   90.00
#
_symmetry.space_group_name_H-M   'P 1'
#
loop_
_entity.id
_entity.type
_entity.pdbx_description
1 polymer ?
#
loop_
_entity_poly.entity_id
_entity_poly.type
_entity_poly.pdbx_seq_one_letter_code
_entity_poly.pdbx_strand_id
1 'polypeptide(L)'
;MMFDMDNTSSFKNESFYNDTGELYKNGTLPIWAIKFYFTVIFFGSFVSFVSVIALLRCKRSGNELGALLGWWMLFQYRKKNPGKSLENVYMVCSTVSSMILRTIAKAEGFHFIDTLTGFKWIGNKALELQSAGKEVIFGFEEAIGYMCSMAVVDKDGVSAAYQLATCASYLYSQGKTINQQLQEIYDKYGQHLSLNSYYICHDPVLIKKIFDKIRTKRGPDTYPETILNGKYQITTVRDLTTGYDNNQPDKKAVLPVSSSSQMITFNFSNGLVCTLRTSGTEPKIKYYTEMCAYPDIKDKTQITKTLEEMVDAICEEMFEPKLNGLQAKAG
;
A
#
# COMPACT_ATOMS: atom_id res chain seq x y z
N MET A 1 -16.25 28.13 -23.28
CA MET A 1 -17.69 28.45 -23.41
C MET A 1 -18.35 27.18 -23.94
N MET A 2 -19.35 26.65 -23.20
CA MET A 2 -20.32 25.58 -23.53
C MET A 2 -19.91 24.37 -24.39
N PHE A 3 -20.22 23.18 -23.85
CA PHE A 3 -20.32 21.92 -24.58
C PHE A 3 -21.24 22.04 -25.80
N ASP A 4 -20.87 21.38 -26.89
CA ASP A 4 -21.83 20.88 -27.85
C ASP A 4 -21.40 19.45 -28.25
N MET A 5 -22.17 18.48 -27.74
CA MET A 5 -22.11 17.08 -28.16
C MET A 5 -23.25 16.88 -29.15
N ASP A 6 -22.99 17.06 -30.45
CA ASP A 6 -23.84 16.52 -31.52
C ASP A 6 -23.18 16.75 -32.88
N ASN A 7 -22.25 15.88 -33.27
CA ASN A 7 -22.05 15.46 -34.68
C ASN A 7 -20.94 14.43 -34.83
N THR A 8 -21.33 13.16 -34.76
CA THR A 8 -20.48 12.02 -35.18
C THR A 8 -20.61 11.80 -36.68
N SER A 9 -19.90 12.60 -37.50
CA SER A 9 -19.53 12.16 -38.86
C SER A 9 -18.51 13.10 -39.52
N SER A 10 -17.22 12.77 -39.45
CA SER A 10 -16.24 12.99 -40.55
C SER A 10 -14.79 12.83 -40.06
N PHE A 11 -14.33 11.59 -39.91
CA PHE A 11 -12.91 11.27 -40.16
C PHE A 11 -12.89 9.93 -40.88
N LYS A 12 -12.75 9.98 -42.22
CA LYS A 12 -12.52 8.81 -43.06
C LYS A 12 -11.08 8.85 -43.58
N ASN A 13 -10.41 7.72 -43.32
CA ASN A 13 -9.48 7.02 -44.21
C ASN A 13 -8.04 7.53 -44.35
N GLU A 14 -7.16 6.99 -43.50
CA GLU A 14 -5.85 6.50 -43.92
C GLU A 14 -5.79 4.97 -43.69
N SER A 15 -5.31 4.22 -44.68
CA SER A 15 -5.35 2.75 -44.71
C SER A 15 -4.00 2.16 -44.29
N PHE A 16 -4.00 1.26 -43.30
CA PHE A 16 -2.81 0.50 -42.89
C PHE A 16 -2.82 -0.92 -43.49
N TYR A 17 -1.67 -1.36 -43.98
CA TYR A 17 -1.41 -2.72 -44.49
C TYR A 17 -0.65 -3.54 -43.43
N ASN A 18 -0.80 -4.86 -43.42
CA ASN A 18 0.00 -5.78 -42.59
C ASN A 18 1.25 -6.27 -43.34
N ASP A 19 2.15 -6.96 -42.63
CA ASP A 19 3.46 -7.44 -43.14
C ASP A 19 3.38 -8.45 -44.30
N THR A 20 2.17 -8.89 -44.66
CA THR A 20 1.89 -9.76 -45.82
C THR A 20 1.22 -9.03 -46.98
N GLY A 21 0.99 -7.72 -46.88
CA GLY A 21 0.52 -6.87 -47.98
C GLY A 21 -1.00 -6.90 -48.25
N GLU A 22 -1.83 -7.38 -47.32
CA GLU A 22 -3.30 -7.39 -47.49
C GLU A 22 -4.01 -6.22 -46.79
N LEU A 23 -5.06 -5.70 -47.45
CA LEU A 23 -5.93 -4.62 -46.96
C LEU A 23 -6.84 -5.12 -45.83
N TYR A 24 -6.86 -4.42 -44.69
CA TYR A 24 -7.87 -4.62 -43.64
C TYR A 24 -9.27 -4.30 -44.18
N LYS A 25 -10.05 -5.32 -44.55
CA LYS A 25 -11.48 -5.18 -44.87
C LYS A 25 -12.33 -5.51 -43.64
N ASN A 26 -13.07 -4.51 -43.17
CA ASN A 26 -14.25 -4.56 -42.29
C ASN A 26 -14.30 -5.70 -41.25
N GLY A 27 -13.88 -5.39 -40.02
CA GLY A 27 -14.13 -6.21 -38.84
C GLY A 27 -14.27 -5.32 -37.61
N THR A 28 -15.51 -5.22 -37.13
CA THR A 28 -15.90 -4.73 -35.80
C THR A 28 -14.93 -5.24 -34.73
N LEU A 29 -14.47 -4.36 -33.84
CA LEU A 29 -13.83 -4.75 -32.58
C LEU A 29 -14.64 -5.91 -31.95
N PRO A 30 -14.01 -7.03 -31.58
CA PRO A 30 -14.74 -8.20 -31.16
C PRO A 30 -15.60 -7.86 -29.94
N ILE A 31 -16.91 -8.09 -30.11
CA ILE A 31 -18.01 -7.85 -29.15
C ILE A 31 -17.73 -8.40 -27.74
N TRP A 32 -16.74 -9.30 -27.58
CA TRP A 32 -16.26 -9.85 -26.32
C TRP A 32 -15.53 -8.83 -25.42
N ALA A 33 -14.81 -7.86 -26.00
CA ALA A 33 -14.13 -6.82 -25.24
C ALA A 33 -15.10 -5.78 -24.65
N ILE A 34 -16.19 -5.48 -25.38
CA ILE A 34 -17.30 -4.64 -24.90
C ILE A 34 -18.19 -5.41 -23.91
N LYS A 35 -18.33 -6.74 -24.06
CA LYS A 35 -18.97 -7.60 -23.05
C LYS A 35 -18.24 -7.61 -21.71
N PHE A 36 -16.93 -7.36 -21.64
CA PHE A 36 -16.26 -7.20 -20.34
C PHE A 36 -16.75 -5.95 -19.57
N TYR A 37 -17.06 -4.86 -20.29
CA TYR A 37 -17.60 -3.64 -19.70
C TYR A 37 -19.12 -3.72 -19.41
N PHE A 38 -19.90 -4.41 -20.25
CA PHE A 38 -21.36 -4.49 -20.11
C PHE A 38 -21.87 -5.72 -19.34
N THR A 39 -21.20 -6.87 -19.39
CA THR A 39 -21.60 -8.10 -18.66
C THR A 39 -21.26 -8.02 -17.17
N VAL A 40 -20.43 -7.05 -16.75
CA VAL A 40 -20.34 -6.64 -15.33
C VAL A 40 -21.68 -6.11 -14.81
N ILE A 41 -22.59 -5.65 -15.68
CA ILE A 41 -23.87 -5.05 -15.30
C ILE A 41 -25.07 -5.97 -15.59
N PHE A 42 -25.05 -6.81 -16.62
CA PHE A 42 -26.23 -7.64 -16.98
C PHE A 42 -25.85 -9.07 -17.40
N PHE A 43 -25.83 -9.99 -16.42
CA PHE A 43 -26.01 -11.45 -16.48
C PHE A 43 -25.56 -12.27 -17.70
N GLY A 44 -24.80 -13.37 -17.45
CA GLY A 44 -24.76 -14.46 -18.43
C GLY A 44 -23.79 -15.63 -18.30
N SER A 45 -23.14 -15.85 -17.16
CA SER A 45 -22.70 -17.20 -16.75
C SER A 45 -22.92 -17.27 -15.25
N PHE A 46 -24.15 -17.61 -14.86
CA PHE A 46 -24.65 -17.45 -13.50
C PHE A 46 -23.79 -18.16 -12.45
N VAL A 47 -23.04 -19.20 -12.83
CA VAL A 47 -22.15 -19.93 -11.93
C VAL A 47 -20.78 -19.25 -11.77
N SER A 48 -20.18 -18.71 -12.83
CA SER A 48 -18.88 -18.01 -12.74
C SER A 48 -18.98 -16.58 -12.22
N PHE A 49 -20.09 -15.88 -12.50
CA PHE A 49 -20.29 -14.49 -12.08
C PHE A 49 -20.65 -14.38 -10.58
N VAL A 50 -21.43 -15.32 -10.07
CA VAL A 50 -21.68 -15.45 -8.62
C VAL A 50 -20.39 -15.82 -7.89
N SER A 51 -19.50 -16.63 -8.47
CA SER A 51 -18.19 -16.92 -7.87
C SER A 51 -17.25 -15.71 -7.84
N VAL A 52 -17.20 -14.88 -8.89
CA VAL A 52 -16.37 -13.64 -8.88
C VAL A 52 -16.92 -12.60 -7.91
N ILE A 53 -18.24 -12.40 -7.87
CA ILE A 53 -18.89 -11.53 -6.89
C ILE A 53 -18.77 -12.10 -5.46
N ALA A 54 -18.85 -13.42 -5.27
CA ALA A 54 -18.61 -14.07 -3.98
C ALA A 54 -17.14 -14.01 -3.56
N LEU A 55 -16.18 -14.03 -4.50
CA LEU A 55 -14.77 -13.77 -4.24
C LEU A 55 -14.53 -12.32 -3.78
N LEU A 56 -15.33 -11.37 -4.28
CA LEU A 56 -15.32 -9.95 -3.87
C LEU A 56 -16.14 -9.66 -2.60
N ARG A 57 -16.91 -10.62 -2.08
CA ARG A 57 -17.66 -10.48 -0.81
C ARG A 57 -16.79 -10.56 0.44
N CYS A 58 -15.50 -10.85 0.31
CA CYS A 58 -14.57 -10.78 1.42
C CYS A 58 -14.17 -9.30 1.61
N LYS A 59 -14.60 -8.69 2.72
CA LYS A 59 -14.16 -7.34 3.12
C LYS A 59 -12.65 -7.40 3.38
N ARG A 60 -11.85 -7.02 2.38
CA ARG A 60 -10.39 -6.95 2.48
C ARG A 60 -9.96 -5.53 2.77
N SER A 61 -8.90 -5.40 3.57
CA SER A 61 -8.20 -4.13 3.73
C SER A 61 -7.44 -3.76 2.45
N GLY A 62 -7.12 -2.47 2.29
CA GLY A 62 -6.27 -2.05 1.18
C GLY A 62 -4.86 -2.63 1.24
N ASN A 63 -4.37 -2.96 2.44
CA ASN A 63 -3.10 -3.67 2.63
C ASN A 63 -3.13 -5.10 2.09
N GLU A 64 -4.20 -5.88 2.36
CA GLU A 64 -4.35 -7.24 1.83
C GLU A 64 -4.47 -7.27 0.31
N LEU A 65 -5.19 -6.31 -0.27
CA LEU A 65 -5.26 -6.13 -1.71
C LEU A 65 -3.90 -5.69 -2.28
N GLY A 66 -3.18 -4.81 -1.59
CA GLY A 66 -1.82 -4.41 -1.93
C GLY A 66 -0.85 -5.61 -1.96
N ALA A 67 -0.96 -6.52 -1.00
CA ALA A 67 -0.17 -7.76 -0.96
C ALA A 67 -0.46 -8.66 -2.18
N LEU A 68 -1.75 -8.91 -2.46
CA LEU A 68 -2.18 -9.74 -3.58
C LEU A 68 -1.80 -9.15 -4.93
N LEU A 69 -2.05 -7.85 -5.13
CA LEU A 69 -1.69 -7.15 -6.37
C LEU A 69 -0.18 -7.08 -6.52
N GLY A 70 0.58 -6.78 -5.46
CA GLY A 70 2.05 -6.80 -5.51
C GLY A 70 2.60 -8.15 -5.96
N TRP A 71 2.13 -9.24 -5.34
CA TRP A 71 2.48 -10.60 -5.76
C TRP A 71 2.10 -10.87 -7.23
N TRP A 72 0.88 -10.50 -7.62
CA TRP A 72 0.37 -10.71 -8.97
C TRP A 72 1.16 -9.94 -10.02
N MET A 73 1.52 -8.67 -9.75
CA MET A 73 2.34 -7.86 -10.64
C MET A 73 3.73 -8.45 -10.83
N LEU A 74 4.36 -8.94 -9.76
CA LEU A 74 5.64 -9.63 -9.86
C LEU A 74 5.53 -10.94 -10.67
N PHE A 75 4.47 -11.72 -10.42
CA PHE A 75 4.21 -12.95 -11.14
C PHE A 75 4.05 -12.72 -12.65
N GLN A 76 3.24 -11.72 -13.03
CA GLN A 76 3.04 -11.34 -14.42
C GLN A 76 4.33 -10.80 -15.06
N TYR A 77 5.11 -10.01 -14.32
CA TYR A 77 6.40 -9.50 -14.79
C TYR A 77 7.36 -10.65 -15.14
N ARG A 78 7.46 -11.67 -14.28
CA ARG A 78 8.30 -12.86 -14.53
C ARG A 78 7.83 -13.67 -15.73
N LYS A 79 6.51 -13.85 -15.89
CA LYS A 79 5.95 -14.53 -17.06
C LYS A 79 6.28 -13.81 -18.37
N LYS A 80 6.23 -12.47 -18.35
CA LYS A 80 6.54 -11.65 -19.54
C LYS A 80 8.06 -11.56 -19.81
N ASN A 81 8.90 -11.69 -18.79
CA ASN A 81 10.35 -11.57 -18.89
C ASN A 81 11.07 -12.82 -18.31
N PRO A 82 10.96 -14.01 -18.93
CA PRO A 82 11.59 -15.21 -18.42
C PRO A 82 13.12 -15.04 -18.31
N GLY A 83 13.69 -15.38 -17.14
CA GLY A 83 15.13 -15.33 -16.90
C GLY A 83 15.74 -13.93 -16.71
N LYS A 84 14.95 -12.85 -16.80
CA LYS A 84 15.44 -11.49 -16.57
C LYS A 84 15.69 -11.25 -15.07
N SER A 85 16.82 -10.64 -14.74
CA SER A 85 17.13 -10.22 -13.36
C SER A 85 16.14 -9.18 -12.85
N LEU A 86 15.88 -9.22 -11.54
CA LEU A 86 14.98 -8.29 -10.85
C LEU A 86 15.69 -7.09 -10.21
N GLU A 87 17.01 -6.97 -10.39
CA GLU A 87 17.84 -5.88 -9.81
C GLU A 87 17.43 -4.46 -10.26
N ASN A 88 16.71 -4.33 -11.38
CA ASN A 88 16.19 -3.04 -11.83
C ASN A 88 14.69 -2.89 -11.60
N VAL A 89 14.05 -3.83 -10.90
CA VAL A 89 12.61 -3.85 -10.65
C VAL A 89 12.31 -3.21 -9.30
N TYR A 90 11.30 -2.35 -9.28
CA TYR A 90 10.90 -1.59 -8.11
C TYR A 90 9.41 -1.72 -7.84
N MET A 91 9.06 -1.77 -6.56
CA MET A 91 7.72 -1.45 -6.08
C MET A 91 7.78 -0.31 -5.06
N VAL A 92 6.73 0.51 -5.05
CA VAL A 92 6.69 1.73 -4.24
C VAL A 92 5.42 1.76 -3.40
N CYS A 93 5.50 2.06 -2.10
CA CYS A 93 4.28 2.30 -1.31
C CYS A 93 4.38 3.55 -0.44
N SER A 94 3.28 3.96 0.18
CA SER A 94 3.35 4.97 1.22
C SER A 94 3.90 4.35 2.52
N THR A 95 4.64 5.13 3.30
CA THR A 95 5.27 4.70 4.56
C THR A 95 4.28 4.30 5.66
N VAL A 96 2.97 4.56 5.47
CA VAL A 96 1.88 4.12 6.37
C VAL A 96 1.15 2.89 5.84
N SER A 97 1.51 2.42 4.65
CA SER A 97 1.00 1.17 4.07
C SER A 97 1.77 -0.02 4.59
N SER A 98 1.19 -1.20 4.41
CA SER A 98 1.84 -2.45 4.78
C SER A 98 3.22 -2.59 4.14
N MET A 99 4.19 -3.03 4.94
CA MET A 99 5.56 -3.33 4.55
C MET A 99 5.69 -4.70 3.87
N ILE A 100 4.58 -5.37 3.52
CA ILE A 100 4.58 -6.65 2.79
C ILE A 100 5.39 -6.58 1.48
N LEU A 101 5.34 -5.45 0.75
CA LEU A 101 6.15 -5.34 -0.46
C LEU A 101 7.65 -5.32 -0.17
N ARG A 102 8.06 -4.85 1.01
CA ARG A 102 9.45 -4.90 1.46
C ARG A 102 9.90 -6.33 1.73
N THR A 103 9.05 -7.15 2.36
CA THR A 103 9.38 -8.56 2.64
C THR A 103 9.41 -9.40 1.36
N ILE A 104 8.46 -9.16 0.43
CA ILE A 104 8.49 -9.76 -0.91
C ILE A 104 9.76 -9.32 -1.66
N ALA A 105 10.11 -8.02 -1.66
CA ALA A 105 11.30 -7.50 -2.32
C ALA A 105 12.59 -8.18 -1.83
N LYS A 106 12.75 -8.28 -0.52
CA LYS A 106 13.89 -8.95 0.11
C LYS A 106 13.98 -10.43 -0.27
N ALA A 107 12.86 -11.14 -0.29
CA ALA A 107 12.82 -12.57 -0.60
C ALA A 107 13.04 -12.85 -2.10
N GLU A 108 12.58 -11.96 -2.97
CA GLU A 108 12.54 -12.19 -4.41
C GLU A 108 13.68 -11.50 -5.18
N GLY A 109 14.44 -10.61 -4.54
CA GLY A 109 15.61 -9.95 -5.12
C GLY A 109 15.29 -8.73 -5.99
N PHE A 110 14.24 -7.98 -5.66
CA PHE A 110 13.93 -6.68 -6.28
C PHE A 110 13.98 -5.55 -5.25
N HIS A 111 13.79 -4.30 -5.69
CA HIS A 111 13.88 -3.14 -4.81
C HIS A 111 12.51 -2.65 -4.32
N PHE A 112 12.46 -2.23 -3.07
CA PHE A 112 11.29 -1.61 -2.46
C PHE A 112 11.64 -0.20 -1.99
N ILE A 113 10.74 0.76 -2.22
CA ILE A 113 10.86 2.13 -1.71
C ILE A 113 9.56 2.56 -1.05
N ASP A 114 9.64 3.08 0.16
CA ASP A 114 8.54 3.80 0.80
C ASP A 114 8.62 5.31 0.52
N THR A 115 7.46 5.95 0.50
CA THR A 115 7.29 7.39 0.23
C THR A 115 6.34 8.02 1.25
N LEU A 116 6.25 9.36 1.28
CA LEU A 116 5.25 10.03 2.11
C LEU A 116 3.82 9.67 1.65
N THR A 117 2.87 9.77 2.57
CA THR A 117 1.44 9.54 2.26
C THR A 117 0.91 10.55 1.26
N GLY A 118 0.04 10.08 0.37
CA GLY A 118 -0.50 10.80 -0.77
C GLY A 118 0.14 10.30 -2.07
N PHE A 119 -0.72 9.83 -2.98
CA PHE A 119 -0.32 9.19 -4.23
C PHE A 119 0.65 10.00 -5.12
N LYS A 120 0.63 11.33 -5.02
CA LYS A 120 1.62 12.20 -5.69
C LYS A 120 3.07 11.79 -5.41
N TRP A 121 3.37 11.33 -4.19
CA TRP A 121 4.73 10.94 -3.80
C TRP A 121 5.13 9.60 -4.42
N ILE A 122 4.20 8.65 -4.46
CA ILE A 122 4.37 7.37 -5.13
C ILE A 122 4.60 7.60 -6.62
N GLY A 123 3.73 8.39 -7.27
CA GLY A 123 3.83 8.66 -8.70
C GLY A 123 5.08 9.43 -9.09
N ASN A 124 5.44 10.49 -8.35
CA ASN A 124 6.67 11.23 -8.60
C ASN A 124 7.91 10.34 -8.44
N LYS A 125 7.95 9.49 -7.41
CA LYS A 125 9.06 8.54 -7.22
C LYS A 125 9.10 7.51 -8.36
N ALA A 126 7.95 7.05 -8.83
CA ALA A 126 7.88 6.12 -9.94
C ALA A 126 8.43 6.71 -11.26
N LEU A 127 8.09 7.97 -11.54
CA LEU A 127 8.61 8.73 -12.69
C LEU A 127 10.13 8.98 -12.59
N GLU A 128 10.62 9.30 -11.40
CA GLU A 128 12.06 9.47 -11.14
C GLU A 128 12.83 8.16 -11.42
N LEU A 129 12.34 7.04 -10.89
CA LEU A 129 12.91 5.72 -11.11
C LEU A 129 12.88 5.33 -12.59
N GLN A 130 11.76 5.57 -13.29
CA GLN A 130 11.65 5.31 -14.72
C GLN A 130 12.66 6.14 -15.53
N SER A 131 12.82 7.42 -15.19
CA SER A 131 13.80 8.32 -15.83
C SER A 131 15.25 7.87 -15.57
N ALA A 132 15.51 7.20 -14.46
CA ALA A 132 16.79 6.57 -14.13
C ALA A 132 16.95 5.15 -14.73
N GLY A 133 16.08 4.74 -15.65
CA GLY A 133 16.14 3.45 -16.34
C GLY A 133 15.67 2.26 -15.49
N LYS A 134 14.92 2.50 -14.41
CA LYS A 134 14.38 1.44 -13.53
C LYS A 134 12.95 1.08 -13.92
N GLU A 135 12.55 -0.16 -13.62
CA GLU A 135 11.22 -0.69 -13.94
C GLU A 135 10.34 -0.71 -12.70
N VAL A 136 9.41 0.25 -12.60
CA VAL A 136 8.41 0.28 -11.52
C VAL A 136 7.19 -0.52 -11.96
N ILE A 137 6.92 -1.62 -11.27
CA ILE A 137 5.88 -2.58 -11.67
C ILE A 137 4.60 -2.46 -10.83
N PHE A 138 4.69 -1.83 -9.66
CA PHE A 138 3.54 -1.64 -8.79
C PHE A 138 3.79 -0.51 -7.80
N GLY A 139 2.73 0.24 -7.49
CA GLY A 139 2.71 1.04 -6.28
C GLY A 139 1.35 1.08 -5.61
N PHE A 140 1.33 1.26 -4.29
CA PHE A 140 0.06 1.31 -3.56
C PHE A 140 0.09 2.15 -2.28
N GLU A 141 -1.11 2.50 -1.85
CA GLU A 141 -1.41 3.17 -0.61
C GLU A 141 -2.56 2.44 0.10
N GLU A 142 -2.46 2.23 1.42
CA GLU A 142 -3.42 1.46 2.23
C GLU A 142 -4.88 1.94 2.08
N ALA A 143 -5.06 3.23 1.78
CA ALA A 143 -6.34 3.86 1.48
C ALA A 143 -6.89 3.48 0.08
N ILE A 144 -6.71 2.22 -0.33
CA ILE A 144 -7.24 1.63 -1.57
C ILE A 144 -6.76 2.39 -2.83
N GLY A 145 -5.53 2.89 -2.79
CA GLY A 145 -4.87 3.49 -3.96
C GLY A 145 -3.91 2.48 -4.58
N TYR A 146 -4.04 2.18 -5.87
CA TYR A 146 -3.16 1.24 -6.56
C TYR A 146 -2.75 1.78 -7.93
N MET A 147 -1.49 1.55 -8.29
CA MET A 147 -0.89 1.84 -9.58
C MET A 147 -0.30 0.53 -10.11
N CYS A 148 -1.00 -0.09 -11.04
CA CYS A 148 -0.62 -1.38 -11.63
C CYS A 148 0.16 -1.24 -12.95
N SER A 149 0.52 -0.01 -13.35
CA SER A 149 1.14 0.28 -14.65
C SER A 149 1.73 1.68 -14.66
N MET A 150 2.81 1.90 -15.42
CA MET A 150 3.35 3.24 -15.67
C MET A 150 2.53 4.06 -16.69
N ALA A 151 1.49 3.48 -17.30
CA ALA A 151 0.60 4.21 -18.21
C ALA A 151 -0.28 5.24 -17.46
N VAL A 152 -0.63 4.97 -16.20
CA VAL A 152 -1.34 5.89 -15.32
C VAL A 152 -0.56 5.96 -14.03
N VAL A 153 0.19 7.05 -13.84
CA VAL A 153 1.07 7.24 -12.68
C VAL A 153 0.30 7.90 -11.52
N ASP A 154 -0.92 7.42 -11.27
CA ASP A 154 -1.80 7.81 -10.19
C ASP A 154 -2.63 6.58 -9.77
N LYS A 155 -3.47 6.71 -8.75
CA LYS A 155 -4.43 5.68 -8.36
C LYS A 155 -5.40 5.40 -9.51
N ASP A 156 -5.49 4.14 -9.92
CA ASP A 156 -6.41 3.69 -10.96
C ASP A 156 -7.19 2.46 -10.48
N GLY A 157 -8.40 2.72 -9.98
CA GLY A 157 -9.30 1.67 -9.50
C GLY A 157 -9.79 0.73 -10.61
N VAL A 158 -9.88 1.19 -11.86
CA VAL A 158 -10.33 0.37 -13.00
C VAL A 158 -9.23 -0.61 -13.37
N SER A 159 -7.99 -0.15 -13.51
CA SER A 159 -6.84 -1.03 -13.74
C SER A 159 -6.64 -2.01 -12.58
N ALA A 160 -6.80 -1.57 -11.33
CA ALA A 160 -6.69 -2.45 -10.16
C ALA A 160 -7.77 -3.54 -10.16
N ALA A 161 -9.03 -3.18 -10.47
CA ALA A 161 -10.13 -4.13 -10.57
C ALA A 161 -9.90 -5.15 -11.70
N TYR A 162 -9.41 -4.70 -12.86
CA TYR A 162 -9.03 -5.58 -13.96
C TYR A 162 -7.95 -6.58 -13.53
N GLN A 163 -6.86 -6.11 -12.93
CA GLN A 163 -5.77 -6.98 -12.47
C GLN A 163 -6.24 -7.98 -11.41
N LEU A 164 -7.07 -7.55 -10.46
CA LEU A 164 -7.64 -8.44 -9.46
C LEU A 164 -8.55 -9.51 -10.10
N ALA A 165 -9.38 -9.14 -11.07
CA ALA A 165 -10.24 -10.08 -11.80
C ALA A 165 -9.42 -11.09 -12.62
N THR A 166 -8.35 -10.65 -13.28
CA THR A 166 -7.43 -11.55 -14.01
C THR A 166 -6.69 -12.48 -13.05
N CYS A 167 -6.21 -11.97 -11.90
CA CYS A 167 -5.61 -12.78 -10.84
C CYS A 167 -6.60 -13.84 -10.33
N ALA A 168 -7.83 -13.45 -10.01
CA ALA A 168 -8.87 -14.35 -9.56
C ALA A 168 -9.19 -15.45 -10.59
N SER A 169 -9.29 -15.08 -11.87
CA SER A 169 -9.53 -16.03 -12.96
C SER A 169 -8.37 -17.02 -13.13
N TYR A 170 -7.12 -16.53 -13.05
CA TYR A 170 -5.93 -17.37 -13.08
C TYR A 170 -5.90 -18.36 -11.91
N LEU A 171 -6.14 -17.88 -10.68
CA LEU A 171 -6.16 -18.75 -9.50
C LEU A 171 -7.27 -19.79 -9.58
N TYR A 172 -8.46 -19.41 -10.06
CA TYR A 172 -9.56 -20.33 -10.27
C TYR A 172 -9.18 -21.44 -11.27
N SER A 173 -8.47 -21.10 -12.34
CA SER A 173 -7.96 -22.09 -13.31
C SER A 173 -6.93 -23.05 -12.69
N GLN A 174 -6.33 -22.70 -11.55
CA GLN A 174 -5.42 -23.54 -10.76
C GLN A 174 -6.15 -24.25 -9.60
N GLY A 175 -7.47 -24.16 -9.51
CA GLY A 175 -8.25 -24.70 -8.39
C GLY A 175 -8.03 -23.97 -7.06
N LYS A 176 -7.50 -22.73 -7.09
CA LYS A 176 -7.19 -21.93 -5.91
C LYS A 176 -8.13 -20.73 -5.77
N THR A 177 -8.37 -20.33 -4.52
CA THR A 177 -9.07 -19.09 -4.17
C THR A 177 -8.09 -17.95 -3.89
N ILE A 178 -8.58 -16.70 -3.96
CA ILE A 178 -7.81 -15.52 -3.55
C ILE A 178 -7.40 -15.62 -2.06
N ASN A 179 -8.25 -16.19 -1.20
CA ASN A 179 -7.93 -16.40 0.22
C ASN A 179 -6.73 -17.34 0.39
N GLN A 180 -6.75 -18.48 -0.31
CA GLN A 180 -5.64 -19.44 -0.27
C GLN A 180 -4.36 -18.79 -0.80
N GLN A 181 -4.44 -18.02 -1.90
CA GLN A 181 -3.27 -17.32 -2.42
C GLN A 181 -2.72 -16.27 -1.44
N LEU A 182 -3.59 -15.52 -0.77
CA LEU A 182 -3.17 -14.57 0.26
C LEU A 182 -2.50 -15.29 1.44
N GLN A 183 -3.04 -16.43 1.86
CA GLN A 183 -2.40 -17.26 2.88
C GLN A 183 -1.03 -17.76 2.43
N GLU A 184 -0.88 -18.22 1.18
CA GLU A 184 0.41 -18.63 0.63
C GLU A 184 1.43 -17.47 0.57
N ILE A 185 0.96 -16.25 0.26
CA ILE A 185 1.80 -15.05 0.34
C ILE A 185 2.29 -14.87 1.78
N TYR A 186 1.42 -14.95 2.77
CA TYR A 186 1.84 -14.79 4.16
C TYR A 186 2.71 -15.94 4.68
N ASP A 187 2.45 -17.17 4.26
CA ASP A 187 3.26 -18.33 4.63
C ASP A 187 4.68 -18.24 4.05
N LYS A 188 4.83 -17.60 2.88
CA LYS A 188 6.12 -17.42 2.22
C LYS A 188 6.88 -16.19 2.69
N TYR A 189 6.20 -15.06 2.85
CA TYR A 189 6.84 -13.76 3.08
C TYR A 189 6.67 -13.21 4.50
N GLY A 190 5.90 -13.91 5.36
CA GLY A 190 5.60 -13.47 6.72
C GLY A 190 4.17 -12.95 6.86
N GLN A 191 3.64 -12.98 8.08
CA GLN A 191 2.31 -12.41 8.36
C GLN A 191 2.42 -10.89 8.52
N HIS A 192 1.47 -10.18 7.92
CA HIS A 192 1.36 -8.72 8.00
C HIS A 192 -0.02 -8.36 8.52
N LEU A 193 -0.10 -7.97 9.80
CA LEU A 193 -1.36 -7.59 10.45
C LEU A 193 -1.31 -6.12 10.83
N SER A 194 -2.30 -5.34 10.40
CA SER A 194 -2.35 -3.91 10.70
C SER A 194 -3.50 -3.58 11.67
N LEU A 195 -3.24 -2.66 12.60
CA LEU A 195 -4.24 -2.09 13.49
C LEU A 195 -4.08 -0.56 13.50
N ASN A 196 -4.91 0.11 12.70
CA ASN A 196 -4.79 1.55 12.45
C ASN A 196 -6.02 2.27 12.99
N SER A 197 -5.81 3.40 13.67
CA SER A 197 -6.91 4.27 14.09
C SER A 197 -6.42 5.71 14.28
N TYR A 198 -7.28 6.51 14.91
CA TYR A 198 -6.96 7.89 15.23
C TYR A 198 -7.68 8.36 16.50
N TYR A 199 -7.09 9.38 17.10
CA TYR A 199 -7.72 10.24 18.08
C TYR A 199 -8.06 11.59 17.47
N ILE A 200 -9.14 12.20 17.94
CA ILE A 200 -9.53 13.57 17.60
C ILE A 200 -8.97 14.50 18.68
N CYS A 201 -8.26 15.55 18.23
CA CYS A 201 -7.69 16.60 19.07
C CYS A 201 -7.75 17.93 18.30
N HIS A 202 -8.57 18.86 18.79
CA HIS A 202 -8.75 20.17 18.16
C HIS A 202 -7.72 21.21 18.61
N ASP A 203 -6.93 20.91 19.64
CA ASP A 203 -5.93 21.82 20.19
C ASP A 203 -4.55 21.55 19.56
N PRO A 204 -4.06 22.41 18.64
CA PRO A 204 -2.76 22.24 18.02
C PRO A 204 -1.60 22.41 19.00
N VAL A 205 -1.79 23.18 20.09
CA VAL A 205 -0.77 23.36 21.13
C VAL A 205 -0.61 22.08 21.92
N LEU A 206 -1.72 21.42 22.26
CA LEU A 206 -1.71 20.11 22.91
C LEU A 206 -1.07 19.03 22.01
N ILE A 207 -1.41 18.99 20.73
CA ILE A 207 -0.76 18.08 19.76
C ILE A 207 0.76 18.28 19.79
N LYS A 208 1.22 19.54 19.70
CA LYS A 208 2.65 19.85 19.75
C LYS A 208 3.26 19.35 21.07
N LYS A 209 2.61 19.61 22.20
CA LYS A 209 3.06 19.16 23.53
C LYS A 209 3.18 17.63 23.62
N ILE A 210 2.22 16.88 23.08
CA ILE A 210 2.25 15.41 23.04
C ILE A 210 3.48 14.92 22.26
N PHE A 211 3.68 15.42 21.04
CA PHE A 211 4.81 15.01 20.21
C PHE A 211 6.16 15.50 20.75
N ASP A 212 6.23 16.69 21.36
CA ASP A 212 7.43 17.16 22.05
C ASP A 212 7.77 16.23 23.22
N LYS A 213 6.79 15.78 24.00
CA LYS A 213 7.01 14.80 25.08
C LYS A 213 7.60 13.48 24.56
N ILE A 214 7.13 13.00 23.41
CA ILE A 214 7.70 11.81 22.75
C ILE A 214 9.18 12.03 22.42
N ARG A 215 9.58 13.26 22.05
CA ARG A 215 10.96 13.65 21.71
C ARG A 215 11.83 14.07 22.90
N THR A 216 11.27 14.12 24.11
CA THR A 216 11.99 14.59 25.29
C THR A 216 12.01 13.59 26.44
N LYS A 217 11.88 12.28 26.17
CA LYS A 217 11.74 11.26 27.23
C LYS A 217 12.90 11.23 28.23
N ARG A 218 14.13 11.47 27.79
CA ARG A 218 15.35 11.49 28.61
C ARG A 218 16.20 12.77 28.42
N GLY A 219 15.64 13.78 27.76
CA GLY A 219 16.32 15.01 27.34
C GLY A 219 15.94 15.43 25.92
N PRO A 220 16.35 16.61 25.44
CA PRO A 220 16.05 17.05 24.07
C PRO A 220 16.52 16.04 23.01
N ASP A 221 15.72 15.86 21.97
CA ASP A 221 15.98 14.94 20.85
C ASP A 221 16.23 13.48 21.28
N THR A 222 15.57 13.05 22.37
CA THR A 222 15.60 11.66 22.84
C THR A 222 14.23 11.01 22.70
N TYR A 223 14.22 9.88 22.02
CA TYR A 223 13.04 9.06 21.80
C TYR A 223 12.96 7.92 22.82
N PRO A 224 11.77 7.32 23.04
CA PRO A 224 11.65 6.10 23.83
C PRO A 224 12.51 4.98 23.23
N GLU A 225 13.20 4.24 24.09
CA GLU A 225 13.93 3.02 23.69
C GLU A 225 13.09 1.77 23.84
N THR A 226 12.10 1.80 24.73
CA THR A 226 11.23 0.67 25.02
C THR A 226 9.82 1.15 25.37
N ILE A 227 8.85 0.25 25.25
CA ILE A 227 7.50 0.41 25.82
C ILE A 227 7.20 -0.75 26.78
N LEU A 228 6.09 -0.63 27.51
CA LEU A 228 5.53 -1.61 28.41
C LEU A 228 6.58 -2.11 29.41
N ASN A 229 7.15 -1.17 30.16
CA ASN A 229 8.18 -1.42 31.18
C ASN A 229 9.39 -2.22 30.68
N GLY A 230 9.82 -1.96 29.44
CA GLY A 230 11.00 -2.61 28.86
C GLY A 230 10.72 -3.90 28.09
N LYS A 231 9.47 -4.37 28.05
CA LYS A 231 9.12 -5.64 27.36
C LYS A 231 9.40 -5.59 25.85
N TYR A 232 9.15 -4.44 25.22
CA TYR A 232 9.31 -4.28 23.78
C TYR A 232 10.34 -3.20 23.45
N GLN A 233 11.40 -3.61 22.76
CA GLN A 233 12.52 -2.76 22.38
C GLN A 233 12.26 -2.07 21.04
N ILE A 234 12.45 -0.76 21.02
CA ILE A 234 12.53 0.06 19.81
C ILE A 234 13.96 -0.04 19.28
N THR A 235 14.10 -0.41 18.01
CA THR A 235 15.39 -0.57 17.32
C THR A 235 15.75 0.68 16.55
N THR A 236 14.78 1.28 15.87
CA THR A 236 15.01 2.50 15.06
C THR A 236 13.84 3.47 15.16
N VAL A 237 14.19 4.75 14.98
CA VAL A 237 13.27 5.88 14.96
C VAL A 237 13.59 6.73 13.75
N ARG A 238 12.55 7.03 12.98
CA ARG A 238 12.53 8.03 11.92
C ARG A 238 11.51 9.09 12.26
N ASP A 239 11.96 10.32 12.46
CA ASP A 239 11.13 11.48 12.73
C ASP A 239 11.24 12.48 11.58
N LEU A 240 10.18 12.53 10.77
CA LEU A 240 10.10 13.41 9.61
C LEU A 240 9.68 14.83 9.97
N THR A 241 9.49 15.12 11.26
CA THR A 241 9.29 16.49 11.74
C THR A 241 10.62 17.17 12.03
N THR A 242 11.54 16.45 12.67
CA THR A 242 12.89 16.96 13.02
C THR A 242 13.93 16.63 11.95
N GLY A 243 13.66 15.61 11.11
CA GLY A 243 14.60 15.07 10.14
C GLY A 243 15.56 14.04 10.71
N TYR A 244 15.31 13.55 11.92
CA TYR A 244 16.10 12.49 12.54
C TYR A 244 15.76 11.12 11.95
N ASP A 245 16.75 10.30 11.60
CA ASP A 245 16.55 8.89 11.24
C ASP A 245 17.79 8.08 11.64
N ASN A 246 17.72 7.36 12.76
CA ASN A 246 18.87 6.59 13.26
C ASN A 246 19.15 5.30 12.47
N ASN A 247 18.34 4.99 11.46
CA ASN A 247 18.63 3.91 10.52
C ASN A 247 19.54 4.39 9.37
N GLN A 248 19.87 5.68 9.30
CA GLN A 248 20.83 6.24 8.34
C GLN A 248 22.19 6.51 9.00
N PRO A 249 23.30 6.33 8.27
CA PRO A 249 24.66 6.55 8.81
C PRO A 249 24.89 7.95 9.40
N ASP A 250 24.29 8.98 8.80
CA ASP A 250 24.40 10.38 9.23
C ASP A 250 23.27 10.82 10.18
N LYS A 251 22.42 9.87 10.58
CA LYS A 251 21.22 10.08 11.41
C LYS A 251 20.18 11.03 10.81
N LYS A 252 20.15 11.22 9.50
CA LYS A 252 19.20 12.12 8.82
C LYS A 252 18.20 11.37 7.95
N ALA A 253 16.96 11.81 7.96
CA ALA A 253 15.91 11.24 7.13
C ALA A 253 16.16 11.50 5.63
N VAL A 254 15.95 10.46 4.81
CA VAL A 254 16.02 10.55 3.34
C VAL A 254 14.72 11.08 2.74
N LEU A 255 13.59 10.83 3.39
CA LEU A 255 12.29 11.34 2.97
C LEU A 255 12.15 12.84 3.30
N PRO A 256 11.34 13.59 2.54
CA PRO A 256 11.14 15.01 2.81
C PRO A 256 10.64 15.26 4.24
N VAL A 257 11.24 16.26 4.88
CA VAL A 257 10.98 16.65 6.28
C VAL A 257 10.02 17.84 6.30
N SER A 258 9.12 17.88 7.29
CA SER A 258 8.20 19.00 7.50
C SER A 258 8.05 19.29 8.99
N SER A 259 8.64 20.40 9.45
CA SER A 259 8.51 20.86 10.84
C SER A 259 7.06 21.23 11.23
N SER A 260 6.21 21.49 10.24
CA SER A 260 4.79 21.81 10.42
C SER A 260 3.88 20.58 10.46
N SER A 261 4.39 19.37 10.20
CA SER A 261 3.62 18.12 10.25
C SER A 261 4.29 17.10 11.16
N GLN A 262 3.54 16.59 12.12
CA GLN A 262 4.06 15.60 13.06
C GLN A 262 4.08 14.24 12.41
N MET A 263 5.24 13.57 12.37
CA MET A 263 5.35 12.22 11.83
C MET A 263 6.57 11.48 12.37
N ILE A 264 6.33 10.47 13.20
CA ILE A 264 7.37 9.64 13.83
C ILE A 264 7.06 8.18 13.54
N THR A 265 8.04 7.46 13.01
CA THR A 265 8.00 6.01 12.78
C THR A 265 8.97 5.31 13.72
N PHE A 266 8.47 4.34 14.47
CA PHE A 266 9.22 3.44 15.34
C PHE A 266 9.24 2.04 14.72
N ASN A 267 10.41 1.41 14.67
CA ASN A 267 10.52 -0.03 14.41
C ASN A 267 10.91 -0.73 15.71
N PHE A 268 10.28 -1.87 15.98
CA PHE A 268 10.51 -2.69 17.15
C PHE A 268 11.27 -3.97 16.78
N SER A 269 12.00 -4.54 17.74
CA SER A 269 12.83 -5.73 17.52
C SER A 269 12.04 -6.98 17.13
N ASN A 270 10.76 -7.05 17.51
CA ASN A 270 9.84 -8.14 17.19
C ASN A 270 9.13 -7.96 15.83
N GLY A 271 9.49 -6.94 15.05
CA GLY A 271 8.93 -6.71 13.72
C GLY A 271 7.70 -5.80 13.68
N LEU A 272 7.25 -5.25 14.82
CA LEU A 272 6.22 -4.21 14.79
C LEU A 272 6.80 -2.91 14.21
N VAL A 273 6.03 -2.28 13.34
CA VAL A 273 6.27 -0.92 12.84
C VAL A 273 5.11 -0.04 13.28
N CYS A 274 5.40 1.11 13.87
CA CYS A 274 4.39 2.07 14.32
C CYS A 274 4.71 3.45 13.75
N THR A 275 3.77 4.05 13.03
CA THR A 275 3.86 5.43 12.55
C THR A 275 2.79 6.28 13.19
N LEU A 276 3.21 7.25 14.01
CA LEU A 276 2.38 8.28 14.62
C LEU A 276 2.43 9.52 13.76
N ARG A 277 1.28 10.12 13.45
CA ARG A 277 1.26 11.34 12.64
C ARG A 277 0.06 12.23 12.89
N THR A 278 0.18 13.51 12.56
CA THR A 278 -0.98 14.39 12.44
C THR A 278 -1.60 14.32 11.05
N SER A 279 -2.91 14.57 10.98
CA SER A 279 -3.57 14.87 9.73
C SER A 279 -3.33 16.33 9.36
N GLY A 280 -3.07 16.61 8.08
CA GLY A 280 -2.82 17.97 7.60
C GLY A 280 -4.09 18.81 7.46
N THR A 281 -5.25 18.17 7.30
CA THR A 281 -6.53 18.83 7.01
C THR A 281 -7.59 18.57 8.08
N GLU A 282 -7.32 17.65 9.02
CA GLU A 282 -8.28 17.25 10.04
C GLU A 282 -7.61 17.33 11.42
N PRO A 283 -8.35 17.62 12.50
CA PRO A 283 -7.84 17.68 13.87
C PRO A 283 -7.64 16.26 14.43
N LYS A 284 -6.84 15.44 13.74
CA LYS A 284 -6.65 14.01 14.04
C LYS A 284 -5.18 13.68 14.27
N ILE A 285 -4.92 12.91 15.32
CA ILE A 285 -3.66 12.21 15.57
C ILE A 285 -3.89 10.76 15.14
N LYS A 286 -3.26 10.33 14.05
CA LYS A 286 -3.39 8.98 13.50
C LYS A 286 -2.22 8.13 13.96
N TYR A 287 -2.49 6.86 14.19
CA TYR A 287 -1.46 5.84 14.35
C TYR A 287 -1.71 4.72 13.34
N TYR A 288 -0.62 4.32 12.69
CA TYR A 288 -0.58 3.20 11.78
C TYR A 288 0.36 2.17 12.38
N THR A 289 -0.15 0.99 12.72
CA THR A 289 0.68 -0.08 13.25
C THR A 289 0.55 -1.32 12.40
N GLU A 290 1.68 -2.00 12.23
CA GLU A 290 1.75 -3.25 11.52
C GLU A 290 2.71 -4.19 12.23
N MET A 291 2.23 -5.39 12.57
CA MET A 291 3.09 -6.49 12.97
C MET A 291 3.55 -7.23 11.71
N CYS A 292 4.85 -7.15 11.42
CA CYS A 292 5.50 -7.90 10.35
C CYS A 292 6.16 -9.16 10.96
N ALA A 293 5.39 -10.23 11.11
CA ALA A 293 5.91 -11.47 11.69
C ALA A 293 6.77 -12.22 10.67
N TYR A 294 7.84 -12.85 11.15
CA TYR A 294 8.68 -13.71 10.32
C TYR A 294 7.89 -14.93 9.79
N PRO A 295 8.25 -15.50 8.62
CA PRO A 295 7.51 -16.61 7.99
C PRO A 295 7.36 -17.89 8.85
N ASP A 296 8.23 -18.09 9.83
CA ASP A 296 8.20 -19.20 10.78
C ASP A 296 7.14 -19.01 11.89
N ILE A 297 6.73 -17.77 12.16
CA ILE A 297 5.68 -17.45 13.13
C ILE A 297 4.33 -17.49 12.42
N LYS A 298 3.59 -18.59 12.61
CA LYS A 298 2.31 -18.83 11.91
C LYS A 298 1.06 -18.62 12.75
N ASP A 299 1.18 -18.58 14.08
CA ASP A 299 0.01 -18.40 14.96
C ASP A 299 -0.51 -16.97 14.88
N LYS A 300 -1.46 -16.74 13.97
CA LYS A 300 -2.16 -15.47 13.81
C LYS A 300 -2.80 -14.99 15.11
N THR A 301 -3.29 -15.88 15.97
CA THR A 301 -3.94 -15.49 17.23
C THR A 301 -2.93 -14.86 18.17
N GLN A 302 -1.74 -15.44 18.29
CA GLN A 302 -0.65 -14.89 19.09
C GLN A 302 -0.15 -13.56 18.52
N ILE A 303 0.01 -13.46 17.20
CA ILE A 303 0.43 -12.23 16.51
C ILE A 303 -0.59 -11.11 16.77
N THR A 304 -1.88 -11.39 16.60
CA THR A 304 -2.97 -10.43 16.87
C THR A 304 -2.94 -9.95 18.31
N LYS A 305 -2.87 -10.86 19.29
CA LYS A 305 -2.81 -10.48 20.71
C LYS A 305 -1.59 -9.60 21.03
N THR A 306 -0.44 -9.91 20.42
CA THR A 306 0.78 -9.12 20.60
C THR A 306 0.62 -7.73 19.98
N LEU A 307 0.04 -7.64 18.78
CA LEU A 307 -0.26 -6.38 18.12
C LEU A 307 -1.21 -5.52 18.95
N GLU A 308 -2.31 -6.09 19.46
CA GLU A 308 -3.29 -5.40 20.31
C GLU A 308 -2.63 -4.87 21.59
N GLU A 309 -1.89 -5.71 22.32
CA GLU A 309 -1.18 -5.30 23.55
C GLU A 309 -0.18 -4.16 23.29
N MET A 310 0.59 -4.24 22.20
CA MET A 310 1.55 -3.21 21.84
C MET A 310 0.87 -1.91 21.40
N VAL A 311 -0.23 -1.99 20.66
CA VAL A 311 -0.99 -0.80 20.24
C VAL A 311 -1.57 -0.08 21.46
N ASP A 312 -2.16 -0.82 22.40
CA ASP A 312 -2.66 -0.25 23.65
C ASP A 312 -1.52 0.42 24.44
N ALA A 313 -0.38 -0.25 24.59
CA ALA A 313 0.79 0.33 25.27
C ALA A 313 1.33 1.58 24.56
N ILE A 314 1.43 1.57 23.23
CA ILE A 314 1.86 2.74 22.45
C ILE A 314 0.89 3.91 22.65
N CYS A 315 -0.42 3.65 22.54
CA CYS A 315 -1.43 4.71 22.72
C CYS A 315 -1.38 5.29 24.14
N GLU A 316 -1.33 4.45 25.17
CA GLU A 316 -1.28 4.91 26.56
C GLU A 316 0.02 5.65 26.88
N GLU A 317 1.19 5.17 26.45
CA GLU A 317 2.48 5.78 26.78
C GLU A 317 2.84 7.00 25.92
N MET A 318 2.43 7.02 24.65
CA MET A 318 2.81 8.08 23.70
C MET A 318 1.75 9.18 23.61
N PHE A 319 0.47 8.83 23.74
CA PHE A 319 -0.62 9.80 23.61
C PHE A 319 -1.35 10.09 24.92
N GLU A 320 -1.28 9.21 25.91
CA GLU A 320 -1.99 9.33 27.21
C GLU A 320 -3.43 9.85 27.03
N PRO A 321 -4.28 9.15 26.27
CA PRO A 321 -5.52 9.71 25.74
C PRO A 321 -6.46 10.21 26.83
N LYS A 322 -6.53 9.52 27.98
CA LYS A 322 -7.33 9.96 29.14
C LYS A 322 -6.82 11.25 29.76
N LEU A 323 -5.50 11.38 29.95
CA LEU A 323 -4.86 12.56 30.53
C LEU A 323 -5.01 13.78 29.61
N ASN A 324 -4.86 13.56 28.31
CA ASN A 324 -4.91 14.60 27.29
C ASN A 324 -6.33 14.84 26.73
N GLY A 325 -7.37 14.18 27.26
CA GLY A 325 -8.75 14.36 26.82
C GLY A 325 -8.99 14.01 25.34
N LEU A 326 -8.21 13.07 24.80
CA LEU A 326 -8.28 12.66 23.40
C LEU A 326 -9.51 11.77 23.16
N GLN A 327 -10.25 12.06 22.09
CA GLN A 327 -11.45 11.29 21.74
C GLN A 327 -11.07 10.21 20.73
N ALA A 328 -11.26 8.94 21.08
CA ALA A 328 -11.08 7.84 20.13
C ALA A 328 -12.10 7.94 18.98
N LYS A 329 -11.75 7.40 17.81
CA LYS A 329 -12.70 7.19 16.71
C LYS A 329 -13.95 6.44 17.24
N ALA A 330 -15.14 6.97 16.93
CA ALA A 330 -16.39 6.26 17.19
C ALA A 330 -16.39 4.92 16.44
N GLY A 331 -16.65 3.83 17.17
CA GLY A 331 -16.65 2.45 16.68
C GLY A 331 -17.76 2.14 15.68
#